data_AF-A0AA95H9S4-F1
#
_entry.id   AF-A0AA95H9S4-F1
#
_cell.length_a   1.000
_cell.length_b   1.000
_cell.length_c   1.000
_cell.angle_alpha   90.00
_cell.angle_beta   90.00
_cell.angle_gamma   90.00
#
_symmetry.space_group_name_H-M   'P 1'
#
loop_
_entity.id
_entity.type
_entity.pdbx_description
1 polymer ?
#
loop_
_entity_poly.entity_id
_entity_poly.type
_entity_poly.pdbx_seq_one_letter_code
_entity_poly.pdbx_strand_id
1 'polypeptide(L)'
;MNYDKRAIRALIIIAIVIALVGASWYWLHQPYTPPAAIQTAQQFVDYLQQENYKAAFELTVKQGYVGMSPQALSDIRQRHCLASQYAYSSPPQSNGNRLRRWWNGNPIEQTQLNLEFTGHCLLSVRLKPQTDGTWKVYYFASHAG
;
A
#
# COMPACT_ATOMS: atom_id res chain seq x y z
N MET A 1 -10.03 31.51 -45.73
CA MET A 1 -10.15 30.07 -45.38
C MET A 1 -11.23 29.91 -44.31
N ASN A 2 -12.48 29.67 -44.71
CA ASN A 2 -13.53 29.27 -43.77
C ASN A 2 -13.37 27.77 -43.53
N TYR A 3 -12.62 27.37 -42.50
CA TYR A 3 -12.68 25.99 -42.04
C TYR A 3 -14.13 25.68 -41.68
N ASP A 4 -14.66 24.59 -42.22
CA ASP A 4 -16.01 24.14 -41.91
C ASP A 4 -16.10 23.95 -40.39
N LYS A 5 -16.99 24.69 -39.74
CA LYS A 5 -17.22 24.61 -38.29
C LYS A 5 -17.53 23.18 -37.84
N ARG A 6 -18.06 22.34 -38.74
CA ARG A 6 -18.26 20.90 -38.52
C ARG A 6 -16.94 20.14 -38.44
N ALA A 7 -15.99 20.43 -39.34
CA ALA A 7 -14.66 19.83 -39.32
C ALA A 7 -13.90 20.22 -38.05
N ILE A 8 -13.97 21.49 -37.61
CA ILE A 8 -13.36 21.93 -36.35
C ILE A 8 -13.95 21.17 -35.15
N ARG A 9 -15.29 21.04 -35.09
CA ARG A 9 -15.95 20.29 -34.00
C ARG A 9 -15.56 18.82 -34.01
N ALA A 10 -15.50 18.18 -35.18
CA ALA A 10 -15.06 16.79 -35.30
C ALA A 10 -13.61 16.60 -34.80
N LEU A 11 -12.70 17.50 -35.17
CA LEU A 11 -11.32 17.47 -34.69
C LEU A 11 -11.22 17.65 -33.17
N ILE A 12 -12.01 18.55 -32.59
CA ILE A 12 -12.06 18.74 -31.13
C ILE A 12 -12.56 17.46 -30.44
N ILE A 13 -13.62 16.83 -30.96
CA ILE A 13 -14.13 15.58 -30.39
C ILE A 13 -13.08 14.48 -30.46
N ILE A 14 -12.41 14.32 -31.60
CA ILE A 14 -11.34 13.33 -31.77
C ILE A 14 -10.20 13.60 -30.77
N ALA A 15 -9.78 14.85 -30.62
CA ALA A 15 -8.73 15.22 -29.68
C ALA A 15 -9.12 14.89 -28.22
N ILE A 16 -10.37 15.17 -27.83
CA ILE A 16 -10.91 14.82 -26.50
C ILE A 16 -10.90 13.30 -26.30
N VAL A 17 -11.37 12.54 -27.30
CA VAL A 17 -11.41 11.07 -27.21
C VAL A 17 -10.00 10.50 -27.03
N ILE A 18 -9.02 10.98 -27.82
CA ILE A 18 -7.61 10.55 -27.69
C ILE A 18 -7.07 10.90 -26.29
N ALA A 19 -7.35 12.11 -25.80
CA ALA A 19 -6.90 12.54 -24.48
C ALA A 19 -7.50 11.67 -23.36
N LEU A 20 -8.79 11.34 -23.44
CA LEU A 20 -9.46 10.47 -22.47
C LEU A 20 -8.90 9.04 -22.50
N VAL A 21 -8.72 8.46 -23.68
CA VAL A 21 -8.14 7.12 -23.83
C VAL A 21 -6.71 7.11 -23.27
N GLY A 22 -5.90 8.11 -23.58
CA GLY A 22 -4.54 8.25 -23.04
C GLY A 22 -4.52 8.39 -21.52
N ALA A 23 -5.39 9.24 -20.95
CA ALA A 23 -5.49 9.43 -19.51
C ALA A 23 -5.97 8.17 -18.78
N SER A 24 -6.97 7.46 -19.32
CA SER A 24 -7.43 6.19 -18.78
C SER A 24 -6.35 5.13 -18.83
N TRP A 25 -5.67 4.98 -19.97
CA TRP A 25 -4.57 4.02 -20.10
C TRP A 25 -3.44 4.32 -19.11
N TYR A 26 -3.04 5.59 -18.98
CA TYR A 26 -2.04 6.02 -18.01
C TYR A 26 -2.46 5.69 -16.57
N TRP A 27 -3.69 6.02 -16.19
CA TRP A 27 -4.22 5.76 -14.85
C TRP A 27 -4.26 4.27 -14.51
N LEU A 28 -4.67 3.41 -15.46
CA LEU A 28 -4.72 1.96 -15.28
C LEU A 28 -3.34 1.35 -14.99
N HIS A 29 -2.27 1.95 -15.51
CA HIS A 29 -0.90 1.48 -15.30
C HIS A 29 -0.21 2.13 -14.10
N GLN A 30 -0.83 3.13 -13.46
CA GLN A 30 -0.26 3.70 -12.24
C GLN A 30 -0.18 2.66 -11.12
N PRO A 31 0.95 2.59 -10.40
CA PRO A 31 1.08 1.72 -9.25
C PRO A 31 0.08 2.14 -8.17
N TYR A 32 -0.46 1.16 -7.46
CA TYR A 32 -1.39 1.36 -6.38
C TYR A 32 -0.92 0.61 -5.15
N THR A 33 -0.95 1.29 -4.01
CA THR A 33 -0.82 0.69 -2.69
C THR A 33 -1.89 1.33 -1.80
N PRO A 34 -2.65 0.56 -1.00
CA PRO A 34 -3.69 1.11 -0.14
C PRO A 34 -3.11 2.18 0.81
N PRO A 35 -3.56 3.44 0.76
CA PRO A 35 -3.02 4.50 1.61
C PRO A 35 -3.14 4.19 3.10
N ALA A 36 -4.24 3.56 3.51
CA ALA A 36 -4.47 3.13 4.88
C ALA A 36 -3.45 2.05 5.35
N ALA A 37 -2.97 1.20 4.44
CA ALA A 37 -1.95 0.20 4.78
C ALA A 37 -0.58 0.85 4.98
N ILE A 38 -0.22 1.80 4.10
CA ILE A 38 1.01 2.61 4.25
C ILE A 38 0.97 3.37 5.57
N GLN A 39 -0.13 4.07 5.85
CA GLN A 39 -0.31 4.83 7.08
C GLN A 39 -0.17 3.94 8.32
N THR A 40 -0.84 2.78 8.32
CA THR A 40 -0.77 1.82 9.44
C THR A 40 0.66 1.32 9.66
N ALA A 41 1.36 0.95 8.58
CA ALA A 41 2.72 0.44 8.66
C ALA A 41 3.69 1.52 9.15
N GLN A 42 3.59 2.74 8.62
CA GLN A 42 4.41 3.87 9.04
C GLN A 42 4.17 4.17 10.53
N GLN A 43 2.91 4.30 10.96
CA GLN A 43 2.58 4.52 12.37
C GLN A 43 3.11 3.41 13.28
N PHE A 44 3.04 2.16 12.84
CA PHE A 44 3.60 1.04 13.58
C PHE A 44 5.11 1.18 13.75
N VAL A 45 5.84 1.46 12.67
CA VAL A 45 7.29 1.69 12.69
C VAL A 45 7.65 2.88 13.57
N ASP A 46 6.93 4.00 13.45
CA ASP A 46 7.14 5.19 14.25
C ASP A 46 6.96 4.89 15.75
N TYR A 47 5.93 4.11 16.12
CA TYR A 47 5.73 3.68 17.50
C TYR A 47 6.83 2.72 18.00
N LEU A 48 7.37 1.84 17.15
CA LEU A 48 8.53 1.00 17.52
C LEU A 48 9.81 1.83 17.74
N GLN A 49 9.98 2.92 16.99
CA GLN A 49 11.09 3.85 17.15
C GLN A 49 10.96 4.67 18.44
N GLN A 50 9.74 5.08 18.77
CA GLN A 50 9.42 5.81 20.00
C GLN A 50 9.32 4.90 21.24
N GLU A 51 9.53 3.59 21.07
CA GLU A 51 9.37 2.57 22.13
C GLU A 51 7.96 2.56 22.75
N ASN A 52 6.96 3.08 22.01
CA ASN A 52 5.57 3.07 22.40
C ASN A 52 4.90 1.74 22.00
N TYR A 53 5.36 0.66 22.64
CA TYR A 53 4.90 -0.70 22.31
C TYR A 53 3.42 -0.92 22.57
N LYS A 54 2.81 -0.15 23.47
CA LYS A 54 1.36 -0.19 23.71
C LYS A 54 0.60 0.28 22.47
N ALA A 55 0.95 1.45 21.93
CA ALA A 55 0.32 1.97 20.72
C ALA A 55 0.66 1.13 19.48
N ALA A 56 1.91 0.66 19.35
CA ALA A 56 2.31 -0.25 18.27
C ALA A 56 1.48 -1.53 18.28
N PHE A 57 1.29 -2.14 19.46
CA PHE A 57 0.55 -3.39 19.62
C PHE A 57 -0.92 -3.28 19.19
N GLU A 58 -1.54 -2.11 19.38
CA GLU A 58 -2.91 -1.85 18.92
C GLU A 58 -3.06 -1.87 17.39
N LEU A 59 -1.98 -1.62 16.64
CA LEU A 59 -1.96 -1.72 15.18
C LEU A 59 -1.71 -3.15 14.67
N THR A 60 -1.49 -4.09 15.58
CA THR A 60 -1.24 -5.49 15.22
C THR A 60 -2.50 -6.33 15.30
N VAL A 61 -2.40 -7.56 14.81
CA VAL A 61 -3.43 -8.59 15.00
C VAL A 61 -3.40 -9.24 16.38
N LYS A 62 -2.47 -8.83 17.26
CA LYS A 62 -2.34 -9.27 18.65
C LYS A 62 -2.15 -10.79 18.83
N GLN A 63 -1.51 -11.43 17.85
CA GLN A 63 -1.29 -12.88 17.83
C GLN A 63 -0.11 -13.26 16.93
N GLY A 64 0.43 -14.47 17.13
CA GLY A 64 1.45 -15.03 16.25
C GLY A 64 2.78 -14.26 16.31
N TYR A 65 3.32 -13.91 15.16
CA TYR A 65 4.68 -13.35 15.00
C TYR A 65 4.89 -11.94 15.56
N VAL A 66 3.84 -11.27 16.02
CA VAL A 66 3.89 -9.95 16.67
C VAL A 66 3.74 -10.04 18.19
N GLY A 67 3.63 -11.26 18.74
CA GLY A 67 3.40 -11.50 20.15
C GLY A 67 1.92 -11.32 20.56
N MET A 68 1.62 -11.67 21.81
CA MET A 68 0.28 -11.56 22.42
C MET A 68 0.17 -10.41 23.42
N SER A 69 1.24 -9.63 23.61
CA SER A 69 1.27 -8.49 24.52
C SER A 69 2.24 -7.41 24.01
N PRO A 70 2.12 -6.15 24.48
CA PRO A 70 3.10 -5.11 24.20
C PRO A 70 4.53 -5.49 24.62
N GLN A 71 4.69 -6.25 25.71
CA GLN A 71 6.00 -6.73 26.15
C GLN A 71 6.58 -7.74 25.16
N ALA A 72 5.78 -8.73 24.74
CA ALA A 72 6.23 -9.70 23.74
C ALA A 72 6.63 -9.03 22.42
N LEU A 73 5.90 -7.97 22.02
CA LEU A 73 6.26 -7.15 20.87
C LEU A 73 7.62 -6.45 21.05
N SER A 74 7.88 -5.89 22.23
CA SER A 74 9.19 -5.28 22.57
C SER A 74 10.33 -6.30 22.46
N ASP A 75 10.15 -7.49 23.03
CA ASP A 75 11.16 -8.56 22.98
C ASP A 75 11.43 -9.05 21.55
N ILE A 76 10.44 -9.00 20.67
CA ILE A 76 10.61 -9.28 19.23
C ILE A 76 11.35 -8.11 18.56
N ARG A 77 10.93 -6.86 18.82
CA ARG A 77 11.56 -5.66 18.25
C ARG A 77 13.05 -5.60 18.55
N GLN A 78 13.47 -5.94 19.76
CA GLN A 78 14.89 -5.92 20.16
C GLN A 78 15.80 -6.82 19.32
N ARG A 79 15.24 -7.82 18.63
CA ARG A 79 15.96 -8.73 17.72
C ARG A 79 16.09 -8.20 16.29
N HIS A 80 15.44 -7.08 15.99
CA HIS A 80 15.34 -6.54 14.65
C HIS A 80 15.86 -5.11 14.59
N CYS A 81 16.54 -4.79 13.50
CA CYS A 81 16.90 -3.41 13.17
C CYS A 81 15.66 -2.65 12.69
N LEU A 82 15.61 -1.34 12.97
CA LEU A 82 14.53 -0.47 12.52
C LEU A 82 14.95 0.36 11.30
N ALA A 83 14.00 0.54 10.41
CA ALA A 83 14.09 1.41 9.24
C ALA A 83 12.76 2.16 9.11
N SER A 84 12.78 3.44 8.74
CA SER A 84 11.58 4.30 8.71
C SER A 84 11.20 4.83 7.34
N GLN A 85 12.06 4.69 6.32
CA GLN A 85 11.75 5.22 5.00
C GLN A 85 11.00 4.16 4.20
N TYR A 86 9.72 4.36 3.93
CA TYR A 86 8.98 3.50 3.02
C TYR A 86 9.68 3.42 1.65
N ALA A 87 9.94 2.20 1.18
CA ALA A 87 10.61 1.95 -0.09
C ALA A 87 9.61 1.49 -1.16
N TYR A 88 8.95 0.35 -0.95
CA TYR A 88 7.99 -0.21 -1.89
C TYR A 88 7.04 -1.20 -1.22
N SER A 89 6.00 -1.62 -1.95
CA SER A 89 5.05 -2.63 -1.53
C SER A 89 5.10 -3.86 -2.44
N SER A 90 4.78 -5.02 -1.86
CA SER A 90 4.70 -6.30 -2.57
C SER A 90 3.49 -7.10 -2.07
N PRO A 91 2.74 -7.79 -2.96
CA PRO A 91 2.92 -7.81 -4.41
C PRO A 91 2.54 -6.46 -5.05
N PRO A 92 3.21 -6.03 -6.14
CA PRO A 92 2.85 -4.79 -6.81
C PRO A 92 1.42 -4.86 -7.36
N GLN A 93 0.67 -3.78 -7.20
CA GLN A 93 -0.67 -3.61 -7.78
C GLN A 93 -0.72 -2.35 -8.63
N SER A 94 -1.67 -2.34 -9.57
CA SER A 94 -2.01 -1.16 -10.37
C SER A 94 -3.51 -0.92 -10.30
N ASN A 95 -3.96 0.27 -10.68
CA ASN A 95 -5.39 0.55 -10.76
C ASN A 95 -6.12 -0.37 -11.76
N GLY A 96 -5.47 -0.75 -12.85
CA GLY A 96 -6.02 -1.70 -13.82
C GLY A 96 -6.18 -3.12 -13.26
N ASN A 97 -5.21 -3.59 -12.46
CA ASN A 97 -5.35 -4.86 -11.76
C ASN A 97 -6.53 -4.85 -10.78
N ARG A 98 -6.73 -3.75 -10.06
CA ARG A 98 -7.88 -3.56 -9.15
C ARG A 98 -9.20 -3.56 -9.91
N LEU A 99 -9.28 -2.81 -11.01
CA LEU A 99 -10.47 -2.77 -11.86
C LEU A 99 -10.82 -4.16 -12.41
N ARG A 100 -9.83 -4.91 -12.89
CA ARG A 100 -10.02 -6.29 -13.36
C ARG A 100 -10.49 -7.23 -12.26
N ARG A 101 -9.96 -7.10 -11.03
CA ARG A 101 -10.40 -7.89 -9.88
C ARG A 101 -11.87 -7.61 -9.55
N TRP A 102 -12.24 -6.33 -9.47
CA TRP A 102 -13.63 -5.90 -9.26
C TRP A 102 -14.56 -6.46 -10.34
N TRP A 103 -14.20 -6.30 -11.62
CA TRP A 103 -14.99 -6.82 -12.74
C TRP A 103 -15.23 -8.33 -12.65
N ASN A 104 -14.22 -9.07 -12.19
CA ASN A 104 -14.27 -10.53 -12.05
C ASN A 104 -14.87 -10.99 -10.70
N GLY A 105 -15.45 -10.10 -9.90
CA GLY A 105 -16.03 -10.45 -8.59
C GLY A 105 -15.01 -10.86 -7.52
N ASN A 106 -13.73 -10.57 -7.73
CA ASN A 106 -12.68 -10.82 -6.74
C ASN A 106 -12.57 -9.66 -5.75
N PRO A 107 -12.10 -9.89 -4.51
CA PRO A 107 -11.78 -8.81 -3.59
C PRO A 107 -10.83 -7.79 -4.24
N ILE A 108 -11.18 -6.50 -4.21
CA ILE A 108 -10.42 -5.43 -4.86
C ILE A 108 -9.02 -5.35 -4.27
N GLU A 109 -8.95 -5.37 -2.95
CA GLU A 109 -7.70 -5.34 -2.20
C GLU A 109 -7.12 -6.75 -2.05
N GLN A 110 -5.80 -6.79 -1.91
CA GLN A 110 -5.10 -8.04 -1.63
C GLN A 110 -5.36 -8.51 -0.20
N THR A 111 -5.34 -9.82 0.00
CA THR A 111 -5.52 -10.44 1.32
C THR A 111 -4.30 -10.27 2.23
N GLN A 112 -3.15 -9.92 1.65
CA GLN A 112 -1.90 -9.65 2.35
C GLN A 112 -1.10 -8.63 1.55
N LEU A 113 -0.38 -7.78 2.26
CA LEU A 113 0.48 -6.75 1.69
C LEU A 113 1.76 -6.69 2.51
N ASN A 114 2.92 -6.70 1.85
CA ASN A 114 4.22 -6.48 2.45
C ASN A 114 4.70 -5.08 2.10
N LEU A 115 5.10 -4.29 3.09
CA LEU A 115 5.74 -2.99 2.88
C LEU A 115 7.18 -3.10 3.35
N GLU A 116 8.10 -2.71 2.49
CA GLU A 116 9.52 -2.65 2.81
C GLU A 116 9.90 -1.23 3.20
N PHE A 117 10.66 -1.11 4.27
CA PHE A 117 11.26 0.11 4.76
C PHE A 117 12.77 0.01 4.66
N THR A 118 13.41 1.13 4.31
CA THR A 118 14.86 1.25 4.12
C THR A 118 15.47 2.30 5.06
N GLY A 119 16.78 2.20 5.26
CA GLY A 119 17.57 2.97 6.21
C GLY A 119 18.94 2.32 6.40
N HIS A 120 19.36 2.11 7.65
CA HIS A 120 20.59 1.35 7.95
C HIS A 120 20.43 -0.17 7.78
N CYS A 121 19.21 -0.64 7.57
CA CYS A 121 18.83 -2.02 7.26
C CYS A 121 17.53 -2.02 6.45
N LEU A 122 17.11 -3.19 5.97
CA LEU A 122 15.76 -3.38 5.44
C LEU A 122 14.83 -3.93 6.52
N LEU A 123 13.61 -3.41 6.55
CA LEU A 123 12.54 -3.84 7.45
C LEU A 123 11.29 -4.17 6.65
N SER A 124 10.88 -5.43 6.70
CA SER A 124 9.61 -5.90 6.13
C SER A 124 8.50 -5.78 7.16
N VAL A 125 7.39 -5.14 6.81
CA VAL A 125 6.16 -5.06 7.61
C VAL A 125 5.02 -5.64 6.79
N ARG A 126 4.44 -6.75 7.26
CA ARG A 126 3.33 -7.42 6.56
C ARG A 126 2.01 -7.15 7.24
N LEU A 127 1.04 -6.72 6.44
CA LEU A 127 -0.31 -6.39 6.85
C LEU A 127 -1.32 -7.29 6.16
N LYS A 128 -2.46 -7.47 6.82
CA LYS A 128 -3.66 -8.07 6.24
C LYS A 128 -4.89 -7.21 6.55
N PRO A 129 -5.83 -7.08 5.61
CA PRO A 129 -7.08 -6.39 5.87
C PRO A 129 -7.91 -7.18 6.89
N GLN A 130 -8.67 -6.46 7.69
CA GLN A 130 -9.63 -6.98 8.65
C GLN A 130 -11.05 -6.85 8.09
N THR A 131 -12.01 -7.53 8.72
CA THR A 131 -13.42 -7.49 8.32
C THR A 131 -14.07 -6.12 8.49
N ASP A 132 -13.51 -5.26 9.35
CA ASP A 132 -13.93 -3.87 9.57
C ASP A 132 -13.31 -2.88 8.56
N GLY A 133 -12.54 -3.38 7.57
CA GLY A 133 -11.86 -2.57 6.58
C GLY A 133 -10.53 -1.96 7.04
N THR A 134 -10.11 -2.20 8.28
CA THR A 134 -8.80 -1.75 8.78
C THR A 134 -7.68 -2.67 8.31
N TRP A 135 -6.46 -2.15 8.27
CA TRP A 135 -5.25 -2.96 8.06
C TRP A 135 -4.59 -3.21 9.41
N LYS A 136 -4.09 -4.43 9.61
CA LYS A 136 -3.36 -4.79 10.83
C LYS A 136 -2.06 -5.51 10.50
N VAL A 137 -1.01 -5.17 11.24
CA VAL A 137 0.30 -5.81 11.15
C VAL A 137 0.22 -7.21 11.74
N TYR A 138 0.67 -8.22 11.00
CA TYR A 138 0.72 -9.60 11.49
C TYR A 138 2.13 -10.18 11.55
N TYR A 139 3.10 -9.50 10.95
CA TYR A 139 4.49 -9.90 10.95
C TYR A 139 5.37 -8.68 10.66
N PHE A 140 6.54 -8.62 11.28
CA PHE A 140 7.62 -7.74 10.87
C PHE A 140 8.96 -8.43 11.12
N ALA A 141 9.95 -8.13 10.29
CA ALA A 141 11.32 -8.57 10.50
C ALA A 141 12.30 -7.70 9.72
N SER A 142 13.44 -7.43 10.32
CA SER A 142 14.59 -6.89 9.60
C SER A 142 15.32 -8.00 8.85
N HIS A 143 15.80 -7.70 7.65
CA HIS A 143 16.65 -8.58 6.87
C HIS A 143 17.87 -7.83 6.34
N ALA A 144 18.91 -8.57 5.96
CA ALA A 144 20.09 -7.97 5.33
C ALA A 144 19.68 -7.42 3.96
N GLY A 145 19.93 -6.13 3.76
CA GLY A 145 19.72 -5.44 2.48
C GLY A 145 20.86 -5.64 1.50
#